data_AF-A0A6B1G7C3-F1
#
_entry.id   AF-A0A6B1G7C3-F1
#
_cell.length_a   1.000
_cell.length_b   1.000
_cell.length_c   1.000
_cell.angle_alpha   90.00
_cell.angle_beta   90.00
_cell.angle_gamma   90.00
#
_symmetry.space_group_name_H-M   'P 1'
#
loop_
_entity.id
_entity.type
_entity.pdbx_description
1 polymer ?
#
loop_
_entity_poly.entity_id
_entity_poly.type
_entity_poly.pdbx_seq_one_letter_code
_entity_poly.pdbx_strand_id
1 'polypeptide(L)'
;MAEQNVAHLQRQSRRLTLICSLTLVVGAILLRLGALDPDFSARRWLMISALTVAGVFWFLRRVLDQNHAPGRQELFADLGPANVLTIYRGLAYAWMAGFLLLPRPGGLLDWLPALLYIGASVADVFDGYLARRSDRVTRLGETLDMEFDGFGVLVASALAVQYGQLPLVFLLVAFARPLFVWGMLWRTRQGLPNYSMTDSDQRRIIAGLLMIFLSTVLWPIFEPPVTYAVGAVFGSAVALSFLRDWLVTVGWLRPDHPAYIHWRARLKLWAFVWVPVLLRIAIALLVALVVSSLLASGTALPASLSWPVAAVTAAAGLTALFGIGARTSAGFVNAAAYLYFIFGGQSWLGLTLLVLSSLLLVLGSGYFTLWIPEERWLRVGTVGS
;
A
#
# COMPACT_ATOMS: atom_id res chain seq x y z
N MET A 1 -16.03 -15.47 34.33
CA MET A 1 -14.77 -15.40 33.57
C MET A 1 -14.86 -14.45 32.37
N ALA A 2 -15.85 -14.59 31.47
CA ALA A 2 -15.99 -13.69 30.31
C ALA A 2 -16.10 -12.19 30.68
N GLU A 3 -16.95 -11.81 31.64
CA GLU A 3 -17.08 -10.41 32.08
C GLU A 3 -15.79 -9.84 32.71
N GLN A 4 -15.03 -10.67 33.42
CA GLN A 4 -13.75 -10.28 34.02
C GLN A 4 -12.69 -10.04 32.94
N ASN A 5 -12.65 -10.88 31.89
CA ASN A 5 -11.75 -10.71 30.76
C ASN A 5 -12.08 -9.43 29.98
N VAL A 6 -13.36 -9.14 29.72
CA VAL A 6 -13.79 -7.89 29.07
C VAL A 6 -13.37 -6.66 29.88
N ALA A 7 -13.59 -6.66 31.19
CA ALA A 7 -13.18 -5.56 32.06
C ALA A 7 -11.66 -5.35 32.07
N HIS A 8 -10.87 -6.43 31.99
CA HIS A 8 -9.42 -6.36 31.90
C HIS A 8 -8.96 -5.77 30.56
N LEU A 9 -9.53 -6.23 29.44
CA LEU A 9 -9.27 -5.69 28.10
C LEU A 9 -9.62 -4.20 28.00
N GLN A 10 -10.72 -3.76 28.60
CA GLN A 10 -11.09 -2.36 28.66
C GLN A 10 -10.07 -1.52 29.45
N ARG A 11 -9.53 -2.03 30.56
CA ARG A 11 -8.47 -1.34 31.32
C ARG A 11 -7.18 -1.23 30.50
N GLN A 12 -6.78 -2.31 29.80
CA GLN A 12 -5.62 -2.29 28.90
C GLN A 12 -5.82 -1.27 27.77
N SER A 13 -6.99 -1.27 27.13
CA SER A 13 -7.36 -0.29 26.11
C SER A 13 -7.25 1.15 26.62
N ARG A 14 -7.75 1.46 27.82
CA ARG A 14 -7.64 2.80 28.42
C ARG A 14 -6.19 3.22 28.68
N ARG A 15 -5.35 2.30 29.18
CA ARG A 15 -3.91 2.57 29.37
C ARG A 15 -3.22 2.88 28.04
N LEU A 16 -3.50 2.09 27.01
CA LEU A 16 -2.99 2.34 25.66
C LEU A 16 -3.48 3.68 25.10
N THR A 17 -4.76 4.04 25.30
CA THR A 17 -5.30 5.35 24.89
C THR A 17 -4.50 6.49 25.53
N LEU A 18 -4.19 6.39 26.83
CA LEU A 18 -3.44 7.42 27.54
C LEU A 18 -2.00 7.52 27.03
N ILE A 19 -1.32 6.39 26.87
CA ILE A 19 0.05 6.34 26.31
C ILE A 19 0.05 6.97 24.91
N CYS A 20 -0.86 6.54 24.03
CA CYS A 20 -0.98 7.07 22.68
C CYS A 20 -1.30 8.57 22.65
N SER A 21 -2.15 9.04 23.56
CA SER A 21 -2.49 10.47 23.65
C SER A 21 -1.29 11.30 24.14
N LEU A 22 -0.49 10.77 25.06
CA LEU A 22 0.73 11.44 25.54
C LEU A 22 1.76 11.57 24.41
N THR A 23 1.90 10.54 23.56
CA THR A 23 2.82 10.65 22.42
C THR A 23 2.39 11.74 21.44
N LEU A 24 1.09 11.98 21.25
CA LEU A 24 0.62 13.11 20.42
C LEU A 24 1.05 14.46 20.97
N VAL A 25 0.99 14.65 22.29
CA VAL A 25 1.43 15.91 22.93
C VAL A 25 2.92 16.13 22.69
N VAL A 26 3.73 15.07 22.86
CA VAL A 26 5.17 15.12 22.57
C VAL A 26 5.42 15.42 21.09
N GLY A 27 4.71 14.73 20.17
CA GLY A 27 4.81 14.95 18.74
C GLY A 27 4.47 16.39 18.35
N ALA A 28 3.41 16.97 18.93
CA ALA A 28 3.03 18.36 18.69
C ALA A 28 4.08 19.35 19.19
N ILE A 29 4.72 19.08 20.33
CA ILE A 29 5.83 19.90 20.82
C ILE A 29 7.02 19.81 19.85
N LEU A 30 7.42 18.61 19.44
CA LEU A 30 8.54 18.41 18.51
C LEU A 30 8.27 19.09 17.15
N LEU A 31 7.06 18.95 16.61
CA LEU A 31 6.66 19.61 15.36
C LEU A 31 6.62 21.12 15.51
N ARG A 32 6.17 21.66 16.64
CA ARG A 32 6.19 23.11 16.89
C ARG A 32 7.61 23.67 16.93
N LEU A 33 8.57 22.90 17.45
CA LEU A 33 9.96 23.32 17.58
C LEU A 33 10.77 23.12 16.29
N GLY A 34 10.40 22.14 15.46
CA GLY A 34 11.15 21.76 14.27
C GLY A 34 10.54 22.22 12.94
N ALA A 35 9.26 22.61 12.89
CA ALA A 35 8.63 23.06 11.65
C ALA A 35 9.29 24.35 11.16
N LEU A 36 9.64 24.35 9.88
CA LEU A 36 10.25 25.48 9.19
C LEU A 36 9.22 26.33 8.45
N ASP A 37 8.10 25.72 8.04
CA ASP A 37 6.99 26.42 7.39
C ASP A 37 6.17 27.22 8.43
N PRO A 38 6.09 28.57 8.31
CA PRO A 38 5.32 29.41 9.22
C PRO A 38 3.81 29.11 9.24
N ASP A 39 3.26 28.60 8.14
CA ASP A 39 1.84 28.27 8.02
C ASP A 39 1.49 26.91 8.64
N PHE A 40 2.51 26.11 8.99
CA PHE A 40 2.32 24.85 9.67
C PHE A 40 1.86 25.04 11.13
N SER A 41 0.70 24.49 11.47
CA SER A 41 0.12 24.62 12.81
C SER A 41 0.18 23.31 13.59
N ALA A 42 1.16 23.17 14.48
CA ALA A 42 1.28 22.01 15.37
C ALA A 42 0.04 21.79 16.28
N ARG A 43 -0.71 22.86 16.60
CA ARG A 43 -1.98 22.76 17.33
C ARG A 43 -3.07 22.09 16.49
N ARG A 44 -3.21 22.47 15.22
CA ARG A 44 -4.17 21.82 14.31
C ARG A 44 -3.77 20.37 14.06
N TRP A 45 -2.47 20.10 13.89
CA TRP A 45 -1.94 18.74 13.79
C TRP A 45 -2.35 17.91 15.01
N LEU A 46 -2.15 18.43 16.23
CA LEU A 46 -2.56 17.75 17.46
C LEU A 46 -4.07 17.47 17.50
N MET A 47 -4.90 18.43 17.10
CA MET A 47 -6.36 18.26 17.07
C MET A 47 -6.80 17.14 16.12
N ILE A 48 -6.27 17.14 14.89
CA ILE A 48 -6.63 16.13 13.88
C ILE A 48 -6.11 14.75 14.30
N SER A 49 -4.88 14.66 14.77
CA SER A 49 -4.32 13.40 15.29
C SER A 49 -5.10 12.88 16.51
N ALA A 50 -5.49 13.76 17.44
CA ALA A 50 -6.25 13.38 18.63
C ALA A 50 -7.66 12.88 18.28
N LEU A 51 -8.33 13.55 17.33
CA LEU A 51 -9.63 13.10 16.81
C LEU A 51 -9.50 11.72 16.14
N THR A 52 -8.43 11.51 15.39
CA THR A 52 -8.16 10.23 14.73
C THR A 52 -7.86 9.12 15.75
N VAL A 53 -7.02 9.38 16.76
CA VAL A 53 -6.77 8.44 17.88
C VAL A 53 -8.07 8.13 18.63
N ALA A 54 -8.91 9.13 18.89
CA ALA A 54 -10.21 8.90 19.50
C ALA A 54 -11.09 7.97 18.65
N GLY A 55 -11.10 8.14 17.32
CA GLY A 55 -11.78 7.26 16.37
C GLY A 55 -11.24 5.82 16.39
N VAL A 56 -9.91 5.66 16.34
CA VAL A 56 -9.22 4.36 16.41
C VAL A 56 -9.58 3.61 17.70
N PHE A 57 -9.52 4.28 18.85
CA PHE A 57 -9.85 3.65 20.14
C PHE A 57 -11.35 3.45 20.34
N TRP A 58 -12.19 4.32 19.77
CA TRP A 58 -13.64 4.10 19.74
C TRP A 58 -13.97 2.82 18.94
N PHE A 59 -13.35 2.65 17.77
CA PHE A 59 -13.50 1.45 16.96
C PHE A 59 -12.97 0.22 17.68
N LEU A 60 -11.74 0.26 18.22
CA LEU A 60 -11.16 -0.83 18.99
C LEU A 60 -12.13 -1.30 20.08
N ARG A 61 -12.70 -0.38 20.88
CA ARG A 61 -13.65 -0.71 21.95
C ARG A 61 -14.94 -1.36 21.45
N ARG A 62 -15.35 -1.10 20.20
CA ARG A 62 -16.53 -1.72 19.57
C ARG A 62 -16.30 -3.16 19.14
N VAL A 63 -15.04 -3.56 18.93
CA VAL A 63 -14.68 -4.90 18.44
C VAL A 63 -13.87 -5.72 19.47
N LEU A 64 -13.69 -5.23 20.70
CA LEU A 64 -12.94 -5.92 21.76
C LEU A 64 -13.50 -7.31 22.09
N ASP A 65 -14.80 -7.51 21.87
CA ASP A 65 -15.49 -8.79 22.02
C ASP A 65 -15.06 -9.84 20.97
N GLN A 66 -14.29 -9.44 19.96
CA GLN A 66 -13.70 -10.34 18.96
C GLN A 66 -12.32 -10.87 19.39
N ASN A 67 -11.86 -10.58 20.60
CA ASN A 67 -10.54 -11.02 21.09
C ASN A 67 -10.52 -12.51 21.48
N HIS A 68 -10.81 -13.37 20.53
CA HIS A 68 -10.85 -14.82 20.66
C HIS A 68 -10.29 -15.48 19.39
N ALA A 69 -9.93 -16.76 19.49
CA ALA A 69 -9.47 -17.54 18.33
C ALA A 69 -10.60 -17.75 17.30
N PRO A 70 -10.30 -17.87 16.00
CA PRO A 70 -11.28 -18.24 14.99
C PRO A 70 -12.01 -19.54 15.36
N GLY A 71 -13.35 -19.52 15.31
CA GLY A 71 -14.18 -20.69 15.63
C GLY A 71 -14.38 -20.98 17.12
N ARG A 72 -13.73 -20.23 18.02
CA ARG A 72 -13.98 -20.30 19.47
C ARG A 72 -14.68 -19.03 19.94
N GLN A 73 -15.42 -19.11 21.05
CA GLN A 73 -16.08 -17.96 21.69
C GLN A 73 -15.38 -17.51 22.98
N GLU A 74 -14.35 -18.24 23.42
CA GLU A 74 -13.61 -17.92 24.63
C GLU A 74 -12.65 -16.75 24.40
N LEU A 75 -12.90 -15.65 25.12
CA LEU A 75 -12.07 -14.45 25.08
C LEU A 75 -10.72 -14.67 25.75
N PHE A 76 -9.67 -14.25 25.08
CA PHE A 76 -8.35 -14.11 25.70
C PHE A 76 -8.37 -13.04 26.79
N ALA A 77 -7.61 -13.29 27.86
CA ALA A 77 -7.56 -12.39 29.02
C ALA A 77 -6.85 -11.07 28.72
N ASP A 78 -5.94 -11.03 27.74
CA ASP A 78 -5.19 -9.86 27.32
C ASP A 78 -5.23 -9.69 25.79
N LEU A 79 -4.82 -8.52 25.31
CA LEU A 79 -4.76 -8.24 23.87
C LEU A 79 -3.67 -9.06 23.16
N GLY A 80 -2.60 -9.44 23.87
CA GLY A 80 -1.43 -10.07 23.28
C GLY A 80 -0.55 -9.09 22.47
N PRO A 81 0.68 -9.51 22.14
CA PRO A 81 1.68 -8.63 21.51
C PRO A 81 1.32 -8.24 20.07
N ALA A 82 0.69 -9.14 19.30
CA ALA A 82 0.29 -8.87 17.92
C ALA A 82 -0.75 -7.74 17.84
N ASN A 83 -1.87 -7.85 18.57
CA ASN A 83 -2.90 -6.82 18.59
C ASN A 83 -2.39 -5.48 19.13
N VAL A 84 -1.47 -5.49 20.10
CA VAL A 84 -0.82 -4.27 20.59
C VAL A 84 0.01 -3.60 19.49
N LEU A 85 0.75 -4.38 18.70
CA LEU A 85 1.50 -3.86 17.56
C LEU A 85 0.58 -3.29 16.47
N THR A 86 -0.53 -3.96 16.18
CA THR A 86 -1.57 -3.46 15.26
C THR A 86 -2.19 -2.15 15.78
N ILE A 87 -2.39 -1.98 17.09
CA ILE A 87 -2.84 -0.71 17.68
C ILE A 87 -1.80 0.40 17.48
N TYR A 88 -0.51 0.11 17.64
CA TYR A 88 0.55 1.08 17.34
C TYR A 88 0.61 1.44 15.85
N ARG A 89 0.27 0.51 14.95
CA ARG A 89 0.09 0.77 13.52
C ARG A 89 -1.04 1.79 13.29
N GLY A 90 -2.18 1.59 13.93
CA GLY A 90 -3.28 2.56 13.95
C GLY A 90 -2.88 3.93 14.50
N LEU A 91 -2.01 3.97 15.52
CA LEU A 91 -1.43 5.22 16.03
C LEU A 91 -0.54 5.91 14.99
N ALA A 92 0.31 5.17 14.27
CA ALA A 92 1.16 5.73 13.21
C ALA A 92 0.30 6.38 12.11
N TYR A 93 -0.80 5.74 11.70
CA TYR A 93 -1.76 6.33 10.77
C TYR A 93 -2.48 7.55 11.37
N ALA A 94 -2.75 7.58 12.68
CA ALA A 94 -3.32 8.75 13.34
C ALA A 94 -2.36 9.95 13.37
N TRP A 95 -1.07 9.71 13.63
CA TRP A 95 -0.02 10.73 13.50
C TRP A 95 0.08 11.26 12.06
N MET A 96 0.01 10.35 11.09
CA MET A 96 0.03 10.68 9.67
C MET A 96 -1.21 11.51 9.29
N ALA A 97 -2.39 11.15 9.79
CA ALA A 97 -3.64 11.88 9.57
C ALA A 97 -3.58 13.31 10.11
N GLY A 98 -2.79 13.57 11.16
CA GLY A 98 -2.54 14.92 11.66
C GLY A 98 -2.02 15.92 10.63
N PHE A 99 -1.34 15.44 9.59
CA PHE A 99 -0.83 16.29 8.50
C PHE A 99 -1.89 16.64 7.45
N LEU A 100 -3.09 16.04 7.51
CA LEU A 100 -4.19 16.40 6.62
C LEU A 100 -4.61 17.85 6.89
N LEU A 101 -4.99 18.54 5.81
CA LEU A 101 -5.44 19.94 5.83
C LEU A 101 -4.38 20.94 6.35
N LEU A 102 -3.10 20.57 6.26
CA LEU A 102 -1.95 21.40 6.63
C LEU A 102 -0.91 21.43 5.51
N PRO A 103 -0.12 22.52 5.38
CA PRO A 103 1.04 22.51 4.51
C PRO A 103 2.08 21.51 5.02
N ARG A 104 3.10 21.25 4.21
CA ARG A 104 4.27 20.48 4.64
C ARG A 104 5.01 21.23 5.76
N PRO A 105 5.48 20.56 6.81
CA PRO A 105 6.18 21.21 7.93
C PRO A 105 7.55 21.84 7.52
N GLY A 106 8.13 21.40 6.42
CA GLY A 106 9.41 21.86 5.88
C GLY A 106 10.61 21.03 6.34
N GLY A 107 11.64 20.98 5.49
CA GLY A 107 12.94 20.37 5.79
C GLY A 107 12.86 18.86 6.01
N LEU A 108 13.54 18.36 7.05
CA LEU A 108 13.55 16.92 7.35
C LEU A 108 12.19 16.38 7.80
N LEU A 109 11.30 17.25 8.31
CA LEU A 109 9.98 16.84 8.79
C LEU A 109 9.03 16.45 7.66
N ASP A 110 9.32 16.84 6.41
CA ASP A 110 8.52 16.45 5.23
C ASP A 110 8.57 14.94 4.96
N TRP A 111 9.58 14.26 5.50
CA TRP A 111 9.71 12.81 5.43
C TRP A 111 8.83 12.07 6.43
N LEU A 112 8.29 12.75 7.45
CA LEU A 112 7.54 12.09 8.53
C LEU A 112 6.34 11.28 8.04
N PRO A 113 5.45 11.79 7.16
CA PRO A 113 4.34 10.98 6.65
C PRO A 113 4.78 9.68 5.97
N ALA A 114 5.84 9.74 5.15
CA ALA A 114 6.40 8.57 4.48
C ALA A 114 6.99 7.58 5.49
N LEU A 115 7.78 8.06 6.46
CA LEU A 115 8.39 7.22 7.49
C LEU A 115 7.36 6.56 8.40
N LEU A 116 6.29 7.28 8.76
CA LEU A 116 5.17 6.73 9.53
C LEU A 116 4.47 5.62 8.75
N TYR A 117 4.20 5.82 7.46
CA TYR A 117 3.58 4.81 6.60
C TYR A 117 4.46 3.57 6.42
N ILE A 118 5.75 3.76 6.17
CA ILE A 118 6.73 2.66 6.06
C ILE A 118 6.82 1.90 7.39
N GLY A 119 6.96 2.62 8.51
CA GLY A 119 7.02 2.01 9.84
C GLY A 119 5.76 1.20 10.15
N ALA A 120 4.59 1.71 9.78
CA ALA A 120 3.32 0.99 9.88
C ALA A 120 3.30 -0.27 9.00
N SER A 121 3.75 -0.18 7.75
CA SER A 121 3.81 -1.32 6.81
C SER A 121 4.80 -2.40 7.27
N VAL A 122 5.90 -2.01 7.91
CA VAL A 122 6.84 -2.96 8.52
C VAL A 122 6.23 -3.62 9.75
N ALA A 123 5.53 -2.84 10.59
CA ALA A 123 4.85 -3.36 11.78
C ALA A 123 3.78 -4.41 11.45
N ASP A 124 3.09 -4.27 10.31
CA ASP A 124 2.14 -5.27 9.78
C ASP A 124 2.80 -6.65 9.59
N VAL A 125 3.96 -6.70 8.92
CA VAL A 125 4.68 -7.97 8.74
C VAL A 125 5.06 -8.61 10.09
N PHE A 126 5.41 -7.78 11.08
CA PHE A 126 5.78 -8.26 12.41
C PHE A 126 4.59 -8.69 13.26
N ASP A 127 3.41 -8.06 13.14
CA ASP A 127 2.24 -8.46 13.93
C ASP A 127 1.74 -9.85 13.52
N GLY A 128 1.71 -10.15 12.22
CA GLY A 128 1.37 -11.47 11.70
C GLY A 128 2.40 -12.52 12.10
N TYR A 129 3.69 -12.16 12.13
CA TYR A 129 4.74 -13.04 12.65
C TYR A 129 4.55 -13.33 14.15
N LEU A 130 4.28 -12.30 14.96
CA LEU A 130 4.06 -12.43 16.40
C LEU A 130 2.80 -13.25 16.70
N ALA A 131 1.72 -13.07 15.96
CA ALA A 131 0.49 -13.84 16.12
C ALA A 131 0.73 -15.34 15.92
N ARG A 132 1.44 -15.72 14.85
CA ARG A 132 1.81 -17.12 14.57
C ARG A 132 2.79 -17.69 15.59
N ARG A 133 3.79 -16.92 15.99
CA ARG A 133 4.81 -17.37 16.96
C ARG A 133 4.25 -17.52 18.37
N SER A 134 3.25 -16.72 18.74
CA SER A 134 2.60 -16.78 20.05
C SER A 134 1.37 -17.70 20.10
N ASP A 135 1.06 -18.39 18.98
CA ASP A 135 -0.14 -19.22 18.82
C ASP A 135 -1.44 -18.48 19.22
N ARG A 136 -1.50 -17.18 18.86
CA ARG A 136 -2.59 -16.26 19.21
C ARG A 136 -3.07 -15.50 17.99
N VAL A 137 -3.58 -16.24 17.02
CA VAL A 137 -4.38 -15.67 15.92
C VAL A 137 -5.77 -15.36 16.46
N THR A 138 -6.23 -14.10 16.31
CA THR A 138 -7.51 -13.63 16.88
C THR A 138 -8.38 -12.97 15.82
N ARG A 139 -9.71 -13.09 15.95
CA ARG A 139 -10.67 -12.37 15.10
C ARG A 139 -10.54 -10.85 15.24
N LEU A 140 -10.25 -10.37 16.45
CA LEU A 140 -9.92 -8.96 16.71
C LEU A 140 -8.75 -8.49 15.83
N GLY A 141 -7.66 -9.25 15.80
CA GLY A 141 -6.48 -8.94 14.99
C GLY A 141 -6.84 -8.84 13.51
N GLU A 142 -7.55 -9.83 12.96
CA GLU A 142 -8.02 -9.81 11.56
C GLU A 142 -8.88 -8.58 11.23
N THR A 143 -9.78 -8.20 12.14
CA THR A 143 -10.66 -7.04 11.96
C THR A 143 -9.88 -5.71 12.03
N LEU A 144 -8.97 -5.57 13.01
CA LEU A 144 -8.13 -4.38 13.15
C LEU A 144 -7.20 -4.22 11.94
N ASP A 145 -6.59 -5.31 11.51
CA ASP A 145 -5.67 -5.37 10.38
C ASP A 145 -6.34 -4.83 9.10
N MET A 146 -7.52 -5.40 8.77
CA MET A 146 -8.29 -5.02 7.59
C MET A 146 -8.75 -3.54 7.61
N GLU A 147 -9.18 -3.03 8.76
CA GLU A 147 -9.65 -1.64 8.86
C GLU A 147 -8.50 -0.64 8.88
N PHE A 148 -7.39 -0.94 9.58
CA PHE A 148 -6.24 -0.04 9.64
C PHE A 148 -5.49 0.03 8.32
N ASP A 149 -5.41 -1.06 7.55
CA ASP A 149 -4.84 -1.03 6.21
C ASP A 149 -5.64 -0.14 5.26
N GLY A 150 -6.96 -0.29 5.26
CA GLY A 150 -7.85 0.58 4.49
C GLY A 150 -7.73 2.04 4.91
N PHE A 151 -7.63 2.30 6.22
CA PHE A 151 -7.45 3.64 6.76
C PHE A 151 -6.08 4.24 6.38
N GLY A 152 -5.01 3.46 6.46
CA GLY A 152 -3.67 3.86 6.05
C GLY A 152 -3.62 4.26 4.57
N VAL A 153 -4.17 3.42 3.69
CA VAL A 153 -4.29 3.71 2.24
C VAL A 153 -5.07 5.00 2.00
N LEU A 154 -6.16 5.23 2.75
CA LEU A 154 -6.97 6.43 2.64
C LEU A 154 -6.19 7.70 3.02
N VAL A 155 -5.57 7.71 4.19
CA VAL A 155 -4.81 8.85 4.69
C VAL A 155 -3.59 9.13 3.80
N ALA A 156 -2.86 8.09 3.37
CA ALA A 156 -1.70 8.24 2.51
C ALA A 156 -2.08 8.81 1.14
N SER A 157 -3.16 8.31 0.54
CA SER A 157 -3.66 8.84 -0.74
C SER A 157 -4.13 10.28 -0.60
N ALA A 158 -4.80 10.62 0.50
CA ALA A 158 -5.26 11.98 0.77
C ALA A 158 -4.09 12.96 0.93
N LEU A 159 -3.04 12.58 1.66
CA LEU A 159 -1.82 13.38 1.77
C LEU A 159 -1.08 13.52 0.44
N ALA A 160 -0.95 12.44 -0.32
CA ALA A 160 -0.32 12.49 -1.64
C ALA A 160 -1.06 13.43 -2.60
N VAL A 161 -2.40 13.45 -2.56
CA VAL A 161 -3.21 14.41 -3.33
C VAL A 161 -3.06 15.84 -2.81
N GLN A 162 -3.13 16.03 -1.49
CA GLN A 162 -2.99 17.34 -0.84
C GLN A 162 -1.64 18.00 -1.14
N TYR A 163 -0.56 17.22 -1.17
CA TYR A 163 0.78 17.69 -1.51
C TYR A 163 1.03 17.77 -3.02
N GLY A 164 0.00 17.59 -3.85
CA GLY A 164 0.11 17.69 -5.30
C GLY A 164 0.82 16.52 -5.98
N GLN A 165 1.23 15.49 -5.23
CA GLN A 165 1.95 14.33 -5.74
C GLN A 165 1.01 13.38 -6.52
N LEU A 166 -0.27 13.33 -6.20
CA LEU A 166 -1.26 12.55 -6.96
C LEU A 166 -2.43 13.42 -7.43
N PRO A 167 -3.08 13.08 -8.56
CA PRO A 167 -4.24 13.81 -9.03
C PRO A 167 -5.46 13.51 -8.14
N LEU A 168 -6.39 14.46 -8.05
CA LEU A 168 -7.60 14.35 -7.21
C LEU A 168 -8.41 13.07 -7.48
N VAL A 169 -8.46 12.62 -8.73
CA VAL A 169 -9.15 11.39 -9.14
C VAL A 169 -8.63 10.14 -8.41
N PHE A 170 -7.39 10.15 -7.93
CA PHE A 170 -6.81 9.04 -7.17
C PHE A 170 -7.53 8.80 -5.84
N LEU A 171 -8.23 9.79 -5.28
CA LEU A 171 -9.08 9.58 -4.10
C LEU A 171 -10.18 8.55 -4.34
N LEU A 172 -10.67 8.39 -5.58
CA LEU A 172 -11.65 7.34 -5.90
C LEU A 172 -11.11 5.94 -5.62
N VAL A 173 -9.80 5.73 -5.84
CA VAL A 173 -9.11 4.48 -5.52
C VAL A 173 -9.05 4.26 -4.02
N ALA A 174 -8.72 5.32 -3.27
CA ALA A 174 -8.66 5.30 -1.81
C ALA A 174 -10.03 5.01 -1.16
N PHE A 175 -11.10 5.60 -1.71
CA PHE A 175 -12.47 5.38 -1.27
C PHE A 175 -13.12 4.11 -1.84
N ALA A 176 -12.42 3.33 -2.68
CA ALA A 176 -13.01 2.19 -3.37
C ALA A 176 -13.62 1.16 -2.39
N ARG A 177 -12.88 0.73 -1.36
CA ARG A 177 -13.38 -0.23 -0.35
C ARG A 177 -14.56 0.34 0.46
N PRO A 178 -14.46 1.53 1.09
CA PRO A 178 -15.60 2.13 1.80
C PRO A 178 -16.86 2.26 0.93
N LEU A 179 -16.72 2.74 -0.31
CA LEU A 179 -17.82 2.86 -1.25
C LEU A 179 -18.41 1.50 -1.63
N PHE A 180 -17.56 0.49 -1.80
CA PHE A 180 -17.98 -0.87 -2.10
C PHE A 180 -18.82 -1.47 -0.96
N VAL A 181 -18.34 -1.36 0.29
CA VAL A 181 -19.06 -1.85 1.48
C VAL A 181 -20.37 -1.08 1.67
N TRP A 182 -20.34 0.25 1.55
CA TRP A 182 -21.53 1.08 1.62
C TRP A 182 -22.55 0.70 0.54
N GLY A 183 -22.10 0.47 -0.69
CA GLY A 183 -22.94 0.02 -1.80
C GLY A 183 -23.61 -1.33 -1.53
N MET A 184 -22.88 -2.30 -0.96
CA MET A 184 -23.47 -3.59 -0.55
C MET A 184 -24.54 -3.40 0.53
N LEU A 185 -24.26 -2.61 1.57
CA LEU A 185 -25.21 -2.34 2.65
C LEU A 185 -26.48 -1.65 2.14
N TRP A 186 -26.33 -0.67 1.24
CA TRP A 186 -27.45 0.01 0.61
C TRP A 186 -28.31 -0.96 -0.20
N ARG A 187 -27.70 -1.84 -1.00
CA ARG A 187 -28.41 -2.88 -1.75
C ARG A 187 -29.18 -3.85 -0.85
N THR A 188 -28.56 -4.33 0.24
CA THR A 188 -29.23 -5.20 1.21
C THR A 188 -30.45 -4.52 1.83
N ARG A 189 -30.36 -3.22 2.14
CA ARG A 189 -31.49 -2.44 2.65
C ARG A 189 -32.62 -2.27 1.62
N GLN A 190 -32.30 -2.27 0.34
CA GLN A 190 -33.26 -2.25 -0.77
C GLN A 190 -33.81 -3.66 -1.10
N GLY A 191 -33.46 -4.69 -0.33
CA GLY A 191 -33.86 -6.08 -0.59
C GLY A 191 -33.20 -6.70 -1.83
N LEU A 192 -32.16 -6.07 -2.38
CA LEU A 192 -31.44 -6.58 -3.53
C LEU A 192 -30.40 -7.62 -3.10
N PRO A 193 -30.22 -8.72 -3.84
CA PRO A 193 -29.20 -9.72 -3.54
C PRO A 193 -27.80 -9.17 -3.79
N ASN A 194 -26.86 -9.57 -2.93
CA ASN A 194 -25.43 -9.38 -3.12
C ASN A 194 -24.80 -10.77 -3.30
N TYR A 195 -24.19 -11.01 -4.46
CA TYR A 195 -23.56 -12.29 -4.76
C TYR A 195 -22.16 -12.36 -4.15
N SER A 196 -21.77 -13.55 -3.65
CA SER A 196 -20.44 -13.79 -3.09
C SER A 196 -19.37 -13.63 -4.17
N MET A 197 -18.32 -12.88 -3.84
CA MET A 197 -17.18 -12.72 -4.73
C MET A 197 -16.35 -14.02 -4.78
N THR A 198 -15.75 -14.30 -5.94
CA THR A 198 -14.74 -15.36 -6.04
C THR A 198 -13.48 -14.95 -5.30
N ASP A 199 -12.83 -15.87 -4.60
CA ASP A 199 -11.49 -15.65 -4.07
C ASP A 199 -10.48 -15.38 -5.18
N SER A 200 -9.54 -14.47 -4.93
CA SER A 200 -8.60 -14.00 -5.96
C SER A 200 -7.29 -13.52 -5.33
N ASP A 201 -6.24 -14.33 -5.46
CA ASP A 201 -4.86 -13.99 -5.08
C ASP A 201 -4.37 -12.68 -5.70
N GLN A 202 -4.82 -12.38 -6.93
CA GLN A 202 -4.46 -11.14 -7.64
C GLN A 202 -4.85 -9.88 -6.88
N ARG A 203 -5.94 -9.90 -6.08
CA ARG A 203 -6.36 -8.72 -5.30
C ARG A 203 -5.36 -8.39 -4.21
N ARG A 204 -4.85 -9.42 -3.54
CA ARG A 204 -3.86 -9.30 -2.48
C ARG A 204 -2.56 -8.73 -3.02
N ILE A 205 -2.11 -9.25 -4.16
CA ILE A 205 -0.92 -8.76 -4.85
C ILE A 205 -1.06 -7.29 -5.25
N ILE A 206 -2.18 -6.92 -5.89
CA ILE A 206 -2.43 -5.53 -6.31
C ILE A 206 -2.50 -4.59 -5.09
N ALA A 207 -3.15 -5.00 -4.01
CA ALA A 207 -3.21 -4.23 -2.77
C ALA A 207 -1.82 -4.04 -2.15
N GLY A 208 -1.01 -5.10 -2.04
CA GLY A 208 0.36 -5.00 -1.51
C GLY A 208 1.25 -4.10 -2.37
N LEU A 209 1.14 -4.18 -3.71
CA LEU A 209 1.83 -3.26 -4.60
C LEU A 209 1.38 -1.81 -4.44
N LEU A 210 0.07 -1.57 -4.27
CA LEU A 210 -0.46 -0.24 -3.98
C LEU A 210 0.13 0.30 -2.68
N MET A 211 0.22 -0.53 -1.63
CA MET A 211 0.82 -0.11 -0.36
C MET A 211 2.30 0.26 -0.52
N ILE A 212 3.08 -0.51 -1.28
CA ILE A 212 4.48 -0.18 -1.61
C ILE A 212 4.58 1.12 -2.42
N PHE A 213 3.66 1.32 -3.36
CA PHE A 213 3.58 2.57 -4.11
C PHE A 213 3.26 3.76 -3.19
N LEU A 214 2.28 3.63 -2.31
CA LEU A 214 1.93 4.71 -1.36
C LEU A 214 3.05 4.99 -0.36
N SER A 215 3.80 3.97 0.06
CA SER A 215 4.96 4.14 0.93
C SER A 215 6.10 4.91 0.27
N THR A 216 6.17 4.92 -1.06
CA THR A 216 7.21 5.61 -1.84
C THR A 216 6.75 6.97 -2.33
N VAL A 217 5.52 7.10 -2.85
CA VAL A 217 5.02 8.37 -3.42
C VAL A 217 5.00 9.52 -2.41
N LEU A 218 4.83 9.23 -1.12
CA LEU A 218 4.84 10.23 -0.05
C LEU A 218 6.21 10.85 0.22
N TRP A 219 7.30 10.34 -0.37
CA TRP A 219 8.61 10.92 -0.15
C TRP A 219 8.65 12.30 -0.80
N PRO A 220 9.22 13.32 -0.13
CA PRO A 220 9.17 14.69 -0.62
C PRO A 220 9.96 14.90 -1.91
N ILE A 221 10.77 13.93 -2.32
CA ILE A 221 11.53 13.94 -3.58
C ILE A 221 10.69 13.60 -4.80
N PHE A 222 9.48 13.03 -4.65
CA PHE A 222 8.65 12.59 -5.77
C PHE A 222 7.62 13.67 -6.16
N GLU A 223 7.65 14.05 -7.43
CA GLU A 223 6.81 15.10 -8.00
C GLU A 223 6.20 14.67 -9.35
N PRO A 224 5.10 15.33 -9.79
CA PRO A 224 4.59 15.19 -11.15
C PRO A 224 5.66 15.60 -12.19
N PRO A 225 5.69 14.98 -13.39
CA PRO A 225 4.68 14.08 -13.96
C PRO A 225 4.83 12.59 -13.58
N VAL A 226 5.94 12.20 -12.96
CA VAL A 226 6.24 10.78 -12.67
C VAL A 226 5.18 10.15 -11.77
N THR A 227 4.86 10.82 -10.67
CA THR A 227 3.89 10.33 -9.69
C THR A 227 2.50 10.17 -10.29
N TYR A 228 2.10 11.03 -11.24
CA TYR A 228 0.82 10.94 -11.94
C TYR A 228 0.81 9.76 -12.90
N ALA A 229 1.89 9.55 -13.66
CA ALA A 229 2.00 8.44 -14.60
C ALA A 229 2.01 7.08 -13.88
N VAL A 230 2.85 6.95 -12.85
CA VAL A 230 2.93 5.72 -12.04
C VAL A 230 1.67 5.51 -11.21
N GLY A 231 1.10 6.59 -10.65
CA GLY A 231 -0.18 6.58 -9.96
C GLY A 231 -1.33 6.13 -10.86
N ALA A 232 -1.34 6.51 -12.14
CA ALA A 232 -2.33 6.01 -13.09
C ALA A 232 -2.23 4.49 -13.29
N VAL A 233 -1.01 3.93 -13.33
CA VAL A 233 -0.79 2.48 -13.45
C VAL A 233 -1.36 1.72 -12.25
N PHE A 234 -0.94 2.07 -11.03
CA PHE A 234 -1.42 1.38 -9.83
C PHE A 234 -2.90 1.66 -9.55
N GLY A 235 -3.31 2.91 -9.71
CA GLY A 235 -4.69 3.35 -9.49
C GLY A 235 -5.67 2.66 -10.44
N SER A 236 -5.33 2.56 -11.73
CA SER A 236 -6.17 1.85 -12.70
C SER A 236 -6.23 0.34 -12.42
N ALA A 237 -5.12 -0.29 -12.02
CA ALA A 237 -5.11 -1.71 -11.66
C ALA A 237 -6.07 -2.01 -10.50
N VAL A 238 -6.07 -1.16 -9.48
CA VAL A 238 -6.98 -1.27 -8.32
C VAL A 238 -8.43 -0.97 -8.74
N ALA A 239 -8.65 0.13 -9.46
CA ALA A 239 -9.98 0.54 -9.91
C ALA A 239 -10.65 -0.53 -10.78
N LEU A 240 -9.91 -1.13 -11.73
CA LEU A 240 -10.39 -2.22 -12.57
C LEU A 240 -10.71 -3.48 -11.76
N SER A 241 -9.90 -3.78 -10.73
CA SER A 241 -10.17 -4.90 -9.82
C SER A 241 -11.49 -4.68 -9.05
N PHE A 242 -11.70 -3.49 -8.48
CA PHE A 242 -12.94 -3.15 -7.76
C PHE A 242 -14.15 -3.07 -8.69
N LEU A 243 -14.00 -2.51 -9.90
CA LEU A 243 -15.08 -2.44 -10.89
C LEU A 243 -15.55 -3.85 -11.27
N ARG A 244 -14.62 -4.76 -11.57
CA ARG A 244 -14.94 -6.15 -11.85
C ARG A 244 -15.69 -6.78 -10.68
N ASP A 245 -15.18 -6.62 -9.47
CA ASP A 245 -15.77 -7.21 -8.27
C ASP A 245 -17.18 -6.68 -8.02
N TRP A 246 -17.39 -5.38 -8.25
CA TRP A 246 -18.70 -4.76 -8.10
C TRP A 246 -19.70 -5.35 -9.10
N LEU A 247 -19.31 -5.49 -10.36
CA LEU A 247 -20.14 -6.08 -11.41
C LEU A 247 -20.51 -7.55 -11.11
N VAL A 248 -19.61 -8.31 -10.48
CA VAL A 248 -19.91 -9.66 -9.97
C VAL A 248 -20.90 -9.59 -8.81
N THR A 249 -20.67 -8.73 -7.82
CA THR A 249 -21.53 -8.59 -6.64
C THR A 249 -22.95 -8.15 -7.00
N VAL A 250 -23.13 -7.28 -8.01
CA VAL A 250 -24.47 -6.87 -8.47
C VAL A 250 -25.14 -7.89 -9.41
N GLY A 251 -24.44 -8.95 -9.81
CA GLY A 251 -24.95 -10.02 -10.67
C GLY A 251 -24.95 -9.70 -12.17
N TRP A 252 -24.33 -8.60 -12.59
CA TRP A 252 -24.14 -8.27 -14.02
C TRP A 252 -23.13 -9.20 -14.68
N LEU A 253 -22.09 -9.58 -13.93
CA LEU A 253 -21.11 -10.57 -14.35
C LEU A 253 -21.36 -11.87 -13.58
N ARG A 254 -21.84 -12.89 -14.29
CA ARG A 254 -22.13 -14.23 -13.76
C ARG A 254 -20.87 -15.12 -13.84
N PRO A 255 -20.20 -15.45 -12.72
CA PRO A 255 -18.95 -16.22 -12.73
C PRO A 255 -19.09 -17.64 -13.29
N ASP A 256 -20.30 -18.19 -13.21
CA ASP A 256 -20.74 -19.50 -13.65
C ASP A 256 -21.06 -19.59 -15.15
N HIS A 257 -21.25 -18.45 -15.83
CA HIS A 257 -21.62 -18.45 -17.24
C HIS A 257 -20.42 -18.83 -18.14
N PRO A 258 -20.57 -19.80 -19.06
CA PRO A 258 -19.45 -20.31 -19.87
C PRO A 258 -18.77 -19.24 -20.73
N ALA A 259 -19.54 -18.28 -21.27
CA ALA A 259 -18.97 -17.17 -22.03
C ALA A 259 -18.07 -16.26 -21.18
N TYR A 260 -18.42 -16.02 -19.91
CA TYR A 260 -17.60 -15.21 -19.01
C TYR A 260 -16.31 -15.94 -18.66
N ILE A 261 -16.38 -17.24 -18.35
CA ILE A 261 -15.21 -18.07 -18.06
C ILE A 261 -14.22 -18.03 -19.24
N HIS A 262 -14.73 -18.19 -20.47
CA HIS A 262 -13.91 -18.15 -21.69
C HIS A 262 -13.24 -16.79 -21.92
N TRP A 263 -14.01 -15.70 -21.84
CA TRP A 263 -13.46 -14.35 -22.00
C TRP A 263 -12.49 -13.97 -20.89
N ARG A 264 -12.79 -14.32 -19.64
CA ARG A 264 -11.88 -14.12 -18.50
C ARG A 264 -10.58 -14.90 -18.68
N ALA A 265 -10.64 -16.15 -19.16
CA ALA A 265 -9.46 -16.95 -19.44
C ALA A 265 -8.59 -16.29 -20.53
N ARG A 266 -9.19 -15.83 -21.63
CA ARG A 266 -8.48 -15.09 -22.69
C ARG A 266 -7.86 -13.79 -22.19
N LEU A 267 -8.62 -12.98 -21.45
CA LEU A 267 -8.10 -11.72 -20.90
C LEU A 267 -6.95 -11.97 -19.93
N LYS A 268 -7.05 -13.00 -19.08
CA LYS A 268 -5.95 -13.38 -18.19
C LYS A 268 -4.72 -13.85 -18.96
N LEU A 269 -4.90 -14.66 -20.00
CA LEU A 269 -3.82 -15.12 -20.86
C LEU A 269 -3.09 -13.94 -21.51
N TRP A 270 -3.83 -12.97 -22.06
CA TRP A 270 -3.19 -11.80 -22.65
C TRP A 270 -2.53 -10.92 -21.58
N ALA A 271 -3.29 -10.49 -20.57
CA ALA A 271 -2.84 -9.48 -19.61
C ALA A 271 -1.73 -9.97 -18.67
N PHE A 272 -1.81 -11.20 -18.17
CA PHE A 272 -0.89 -11.71 -17.14
C PHE A 272 0.13 -12.72 -17.70
N VAL A 273 0.02 -13.11 -18.97
CA VAL A 273 0.91 -14.11 -19.55
C VAL A 273 1.71 -13.58 -20.73
N TRP A 274 1.06 -13.00 -21.74
CA TRP A 274 1.75 -12.48 -22.94
C TRP A 274 2.24 -11.05 -22.82
N VAL A 275 1.42 -10.13 -22.28
CA VAL A 275 1.81 -8.73 -22.11
C VAL A 275 3.09 -8.58 -21.28
N PRO A 276 3.32 -9.32 -20.18
CA PRO A 276 4.58 -9.29 -19.45
C PRO A 276 5.81 -9.68 -20.28
N VAL A 277 5.68 -10.61 -21.24
CA VAL A 277 6.79 -11.00 -22.13
C VAL A 277 7.17 -9.80 -23.01
N LEU A 278 6.17 -9.14 -23.61
CA LEU A 278 6.38 -7.96 -24.44
C LEU A 278 6.97 -6.80 -23.63
N LEU A 279 6.46 -6.58 -22.41
CA LEU A 279 6.98 -5.57 -21.50
C LEU A 279 8.44 -5.82 -21.14
N ARG A 280 8.82 -7.07 -20.84
CA ARG A 280 10.21 -7.41 -20.52
C ARG A 280 11.17 -7.12 -21.68
N ILE A 281 10.78 -7.46 -22.90
CA ILE A 281 11.58 -7.16 -24.10
C ILE A 281 11.70 -5.64 -24.27
N ALA A 282 10.59 -4.91 -24.20
CA ALA A 282 10.59 -3.45 -24.31
C ALA A 282 11.43 -2.77 -23.22
N ILE A 283 11.31 -3.22 -21.96
CA ILE A 283 12.11 -2.74 -20.83
C ILE A 283 13.58 -3.02 -21.07
N ALA A 284 13.97 -4.22 -21.53
CA ALA A 284 15.37 -4.54 -21.79
C ALA A 284 15.98 -3.64 -22.88
N LEU A 285 15.22 -3.35 -23.95
CA LEU A 285 15.64 -2.41 -25.00
C LEU A 285 15.79 -0.98 -24.45
N LEU A 286 14.83 -0.49 -23.68
CA LEU A 286 14.91 0.84 -23.05
C LEU A 286 16.05 0.93 -22.03
N VAL A 287 16.28 -0.13 -21.25
CA VAL A 287 17.41 -0.23 -20.32
C VAL A 287 18.73 -0.14 -21.08
N ALA A 288 18.88 -0.83 -22.22
CA ALA A 288 20.08 -0.73 -23.04
C ALA A 288 20.33 0.72 -23.49
N LEU A 289 19.26 1.45 -23.86
CA LEU A 289 19.36 2.87 -24.21
C LEU A 289 19.75 3.74 -23.00
N VAL A 290 19.11 3.57 -21.84
CA VAL A 290 19.50 4.28 -20.59
C VAL A 290 20.97 4.02 -20.29
N VAL A 291 21.38 2.76 -20.23
CA VAL A 291 22.75 2.35 -19.89
C VAL A 291 23.75 2.93 -20.88
N SER A 292 23.45 2.89 -22.18
CA SER A 292 24.32 3.51 -23.19
C SER A 292 24.48 5.02 -22.97
N SER A 293 23.39 5.73 -22.63
CA SER A 293 23.44 7.16 -22.34
C SER A 293 24.18 7.49 -21.04
N LEU A 294 24.13 6.59 -20.05
CA LEU A 294 24.86 6.73 -18.79
C LEU A 294 26.36 6.44 -18.91
N LEU A 295 26.77 5.69 -19.93
CA LEU A 295 28.18 5.37 -20.19
C LEU A 295 28.83 6.35 -21.19
N ALA A 296 28.03 7.14 -21.91
CA ALA A 296 28.52 8.16 -22.83
C ALA A 296 29.13 9.37 -22.08
N SER A 297 30.10 10.06 -22.70
CA SER A 297 30.68 11.28 -22.15
C SER A 297 29.65 12.42 -22.14
N GLY A 298 29.40 13.02 -20.96
CA GLY A 298 28.35 14.04 -20.75
C GLY A 298 27.11 13.51 -20.03
N THR A 299 27.30 12.62 -19.05
CA THR A 299 26.25 11.88 -18.36
C THR A 299 25.23 12.78 -17.65
N ALA A 300 23.98 12.34 -17.66
CA ALA A 300 22.90 12.88 -16.83
C ALA A 300 23.25 12.89 -15.33
N LEU A 301 23.89 11.82 -14.85
CA LEU A 301 24.24 11.62 -13.44
C LEU A 301 25.66 12.11 -13.13
N PRO A 302 25.96 12.42 -11.86
CA PRO A 302 27.34 12.60 -11.38
C PRO A 302 28.21 11.38 -11.73
N ALA A 303 29.47 11.61 -12.07
CA ALA A 303 30.39 10.55 -12.52
C ALA A 303 30.49 9.38 -11.53
N SER A 304 30.47 9.67 -10.22
CA SER A 304 30.49 8.66 -9.14
C SER A 304 29.26 7.74 -9.12
N LEU A 305 28.12 8.20 -9.62
CA LEU A 305 26.86 7.45 -9.63
C LEU A 305 26.56 6.80 -10.99
N SER A 306 27.08 7.37 -12.09
CA SER A 306 26.82 6.91 -13.46
C SER A 306 27.08 5.41 -13.67
N TRP A 307 28.28 4.93 -13.33
CA TRP A 307 28.67 3.52 -13.49
C TRP A 307 27.90 2.57 -12.57
N PRO A 308 27.79 2.80 -11.24
CA PRO A 308 26.99 1.94 -10.38
C PRO A 308 25.53 1.82 -10.81
N VAL A 309 24.90 2.95 -11.17
CA VAL A 309 23.51 2.96 -11.63
C VAL A 309 23.40 2.22 -12.96
N ALA A 310 24.30 2.45 -13.91
CA ALA A 310 24.32 1.72 -15.18
C ALA A 310 24.46 0.20 -14.98
N ALA A 311 25.37 -0.24 -14.11
CA ALA A 311 25.60 -1.66 -13.81
C ALA A 311 24.36 -2.31 -13.18
N VAL A 312 23.76 -1.67 -12.17
CA VAL A 312 22.53 -2.17 -11.52
C VAL A 312 21.37 -2.20 -12.50
N THR A 313 21.21 -1.15 -13.33
CA THR A 313 20.14 -1.08 -14.33
C THR A 313 20.30 -2.16 -15.39
N ALA A 314 21.52 -2.37 -15.90
CA ALA A 314 21.80 -3.42 -16.86
C ALA A 314 21.52 -4.81 -16.29
N ALA A 315 22.00 -5.09 -15.06
CA ALA A 315 21.73 -6.34 -14.37
C ALA A 315 20.23 -6.56 -14.16
N ALA A 316 19.51 -5.56 -13.66
CA ALA A 316 18.06 -5.63 -13.46
C ALA A 316 17.29 -5.78 -14.78
N GLY A 317 17.73 -5.13 -15.86
CA GLY A 317 17.13 -5.28 -17.18
C GLY A 317 17.32 -6.69 -17.75
N LEU A 318 18.50 -7.29 -17.57
CA LEU A 318 18.79 -8.66 -17.99
C LEU A 318 17.99 -9.68 -17.17
N THR A 319 17.96 -9.54 -15.84
CA THR A 319 17.17 -10.44 -14.98
C THR A 319 15.68 -10.29 -15.26
N ALA A 320 15.20 -9.06 -15.46
CA ALA A 320 13.83 -8.82 -15.92
C ALA A 320 13.56 -9.54 -17.24
N LEU A 321 14.41 -9.40 -18.26
CA LEU A 321 14.24 -10.04 -19.58
C LEU A 321 14.01 -11.55 -19.47
N PHE A 322 14.86 -12.24 -18.71
CA PHE A 322 14.76 -13.69 -18.48
C PHE A 322 13.70 -14.09 -17.44
N GLY A 323 12.97 -13.12 -16.88
CA GLY A 323 11.94 -13.31 -15.86
C GLY A 323 12.48 -13.71 -14.48
N ILE A 324 13.79 -13.64 -14.26
CA ILE A 324 14.42 -13.96 -12.97
C ILE A 324 14.03 -12.86 -11.97
N GLY A 325 13.05 -13.13 -11.10
CA GLY A 325 12.50 -12.12 -10.19
C GLY A 325 12.01 -10.89 -10.95
N ALA A 326 11.06 -11.06 -11.87
CA ALA A 326 10.65 -9.99 -12.78
C ALA A 326 10.13 -8.76 -12.04
N ARG A 327 9.39 -8.92 -10.93
CA ARG A 327 8.88 -7.80 -10.14
C ARG A 327 10.00 -7.11 -9.38
N THR A 328 10.87 -7.86 -8.70
CA THR A 328 12.00 -7.25 -7.99
C THR A 328 12.92 -6.50 -8.95
N SER A 329 13.21 -7.10 -10.11
CA SER A 329 13.97 -6.46 -11.19
C SER A 329 13.29 -5.19 -11.69
N ALA A 330 11.97 -5.22 -11.92
CA ALA A 330 11.21 -4.03 -12.31
C ALA A 330 11.23 -2.91 -11.26
N GLY A 331 11.31 -3.26 -9.97
CA GLY A 331 11.51 -2.30 -8.88
C GLY A 331 12.86 -1.59 -8.96
N PHE A 332 13.95 -2.34 -9.17
CA PHE A 332 15.27 -1.75 -9.38
C PHE A 332 15.34 -0.89 -10.65
N VAL A 333 14.73 -1.35 -11.74
CA VAL A 333 14.61 -0.56 -12.98
C VAL A 333 13.81 0.72 -12.73
N ASN A 334 12.71 0.68 -11.97
CA ASN A 334 11.95 1.90 -11.59
C ASN A 334 12.84 2.89 -10.82
N ALA A 335 13.57 2.43 -9.80
CA ALA A 335 14.43 3.30 -9.01
C ALA A 335 15.53 3.95 -9.87
N ALA A 336 16.18 3.18 -10.73
CA ALA A 336 17.20 3.70 -11.64
C ALA A 336 16.61 4.66 -12.70
N ALA A 337 15.45 4.33 -13.26
CA ALA A 337 14.75 5.18 -14.22
C ALA A 337 14.34 6.52 -13.59
N TYR A 338 13.97 6.53 -12.30
CA TYR A 338 13.68 7.76 -11.57
C TYR A 338 14.92 8.65 -11.39
N LEU A 339 16.05 8.05 -10.98
CA LEU A 339 17.32 8.78 -10.89
C LEU A 339 17.72 9.35 -12.26
N TYR A 340 17.61 8.55 -13.31
CA TYR A 340 17.85 9.00 -14.68
C TYR A 340 16.91 10.14 -15.09
N PHE A 341 15.63 10.08 -14.71
CA PHE A 341 14.65 11.11 -15.03
C PHE A 341 14.98 12.46 -14.35
N ILE A 342 15.27 12.47 -13.05
CA ILE A 342 15.57 13.71 -12.33
C ILE A 342 16.87 14.34 -12.84
N PHE A 343 17.94 13.56 -12.92
CA PHE A 343 19.26 14.10 -13.25
C PHE A 343 19.46 14.29 -14.76
N GLY A 344 18.74 13.53 -15.60
CA GLY A 344 18.79 13.60 -17.05
C GLY A 344 17.84 14.61 -17.69
N GLY A 345 17.37 15.61 -16.94
CA GLY A 345 16.55 16.69 -17.48
C GLY A 345 15.13 16.28 -17.88
N GLN A 346 14.51 15.36 -17.13
CA GLN A 346 13.11 14.92 -17.33
C GLN A 346 12.84 14.30 -18.70
N SER A 347 13.75 13.43 -19.15
CA SER A 347 13.65 12.78 -20.46
C SER A 347 12.41 11.87 -20.58
N TRP A 348 11.80 11.85 -21.76
CA TRP A 348 10.71 10.94 -22.11
C TRP A 348 11.10 9.46 -21.97
N LEU A 349 12.38 9.17 -22.16
CA LEU A 349 12.93 7.83 -22.05
C LEU A 349 12.84 7.31 -20.61
N GLY A 350 13.25 8.13 -19.63
CA GLY A 350 13.12 7.80 -18.20
C GLY A 350 11.65 7.61 -17.79
N LEU A 351 10.76 8.52 -18.22
CA LEU A 351 9.33 8.43 -17.92
C LEU A 351 8.68 7.17 -18.51
N THR A 352 9.00 6.85 -19.77
CA THR A 352 8.47 5.65 -20.44
C THR A 352 8.95 4.38 -19.73
N LEU A 353 10.23 4.33 -19.35
CA LEU A 353 10.79 3.20 -18.61
C LEU A 353 10.13 3.02 -17.24
N LEU A 354 9.85 4.10 -16.51
CA LEU A 354 9.09 4.08 -15.24
C LEU A 354 7.68 3.50 -15.43
N VAL A 355 6.95 3.94 -16.46
CA VAL A 355 5.59 3.44 -16.73
C VAL A 355 5.61 1.95 -17.10
N LEU A 356 6.48 1.53 -18.02
CA LEU A 356 6.53 0.13 -18.46
C LEU A 356 7.00 -0.81 -17.34
N SER A 357 7.99 -0.40 -16.54
CA SER A 357 8.43 -1.19 -15.39
C SER A 357 7.37 -1.23 -14.28
N SER A 358 6.61 -0.16 -14.07
CA SER A 358 5.44 -0.15 -13.17
C SER A 358 4.31 -1.07 -13.65
N LEU A 359 4.06 -1.12 -14.97
CA LEU A 359 3.12 -2.08 -15.55
C LEU A 359 3.59 -3.53 -15.35
N LEU A 360 4.90 -3.79 -15.49
CA LEU A 360 5.47 -5.11 -15.23
C LEU A 360 5.33 -5.51 -13.75
N LEU A 361 5.49 -4.57 -12.81
CA LEU A 361 5.21 -4.81 -11.39
C LEU A 361 3.77 -5.31 -11.17
N VAL A 362 2.80 -4.62 -11.76
CA VAL A 362 1.37 -4.98 -11.64
C VAL A 362 1.06 -6.33 -12.29
N LEU A 363 1.49 -6.52 -13.54
CA LEU A 363 1.11 -7.68 -14.37
C LEU A 363 1.92 -8.94 -14.06
N GLY A 364 3.09 -8.83 -13.43
CA GLY A 364 3.94 -9.97 -13.07
C GLY A 364 4.87 -10.43 -14.20
N SER A 365 5.37 -11.67 -14.11
CA SER A 365 6.45 -12.17 -14.97
C SER A 365 5.98 -12.76 -16.31
N GLY A 366 4.84 -13.48 -16.35
CA GLY A 366 4.31 -14.14 -17.55
C GLY A 366 5.08 -15.40 -17.98
N TYR A 367 4.90 -15.83 -19.24
CA TYR A 367 5.52 -17.07 -19.77
C TYR A 367 7.05 -17.00 -19.87
N PHE A 368 7.72 -18.15 -20.06
CA PHE A 368 9.19 -18.21 -20.24
C PHE A 368 9.97 -17.56 -19.10
N THR A 369 9.48 -17.75 -17.88
CA THR A 369 10.13 -17.22 -16.69
C THR A 369 11.04 -18.28 -16.08
N LEU A 370 12.32 -17.94 -15.88
CA LEU A 370 13.29 -18.88 -15.32
C LEU A 370 13.16 -19.07 -13.80
N TRP A 371 12.81 -18.03 -13.04
CA TRP A 371 12.75 -18.12 -11.59
C TRP A 371 11.84 -17.06 -10.97
N ILE A 372 10.86 -17.48 -10.14
CA ILE A 372 9.86 -16.60 -9.50
C ILE A 372 9.91 -16.73 -7.98
N PRO A 373 10.96 -16.21 -7.31
CA PRO A 373 11.07 -16.31 -5.85
C PRO A 373 10.02 -15.46 -5.13
N GLU A 374 9.62 -14.36 -5.76
CA GLU A 374 8.71 -13.33 -5.25
C GLU A 374 7.28 -13.84 -5.02
N GLU A 375 6.79 -14.80 -5.80
CA GLU A 375 5.47 -15.40 -5.57
C GLU A 375 5.39 -16.14 -4.25
N ARG A 376 6.49 -16.71 -3.75
CA ARG A 376 6.49 -17.38 -2.45
C ARG A 376 6.18 -16.38 -1.34
N TRP A 377 6.81 -15.21 -1.35
CA TRP A 377 6.60 -14.16 -0.34
C TRP A 377 5.25 -13.46 -0.48
N LEU A 378 4.84 -13.15 -1.71
CA LEU A 378 3.56 -12.52 -2.01
C LEU A 378 2.37 -13.46 -1.72
N ARG A 379 2.59 -14.78 -1.79
CA ARG A 379 1.61 -15.77 -1.35
C ARG A 379 1.71 -16.04 0.15
N VAL A 380 2.87 -16.12 0.81
CA VAL A 380 3.06 -16.57 2.22
C VAL A 380 2.18 -15.92 3.32
N GLY A 381 1.41 -14.86 3.04
CA GLY A 381 0.14 -14.62 3.77
C GLY A 381 -0.92 -15.74 3.65
N THR A 382 -0.64 -16.85 2.96
CA THR A 382 -1.56 -17.92 2.52
C THR A 382 -1.42 -19.25 3.27
N VAL A 383 -0.88 -19.29 4.50
CA VAL A 383 -0.99 -20.51 5.32
C VAL A 383 -1.70 -20.16 6.62
N GLY A 384 -3.02 -20.31 6.61
CA GLY A 384 -3.89 -20.15 7.77
C GLY A 384 -5.24 -19.50 7.47
N SER A 385 -6.00 -20.07 6.53
CA SER A 385 -7.47 -19.93 6.50
C SER A 385 -8.10 -21.20 7.02
#